data_AF-A0A1E1GFI5-F1
#
_entry.id   AF-A0A1E1GFI5-F1
#
_cell.length_a   1.000
_cell.length_b   1.000
_cell.length_c   1.000
_cell.angle_alpha   90.00
_cell.angle_beta   90.00
_cell.angle_gamma   90.00
#
_symmetry.space_group_name_H-M   'P 1'
#
loop_
_entity.id
_entity.type
_entity.pdbx_description
1 polymer ?
#
loop_
_entity_poly.entity_id
_entity_poly.type
_entity_poly.pdbx_seq_one_letter_code
_entity_poly.pdbx_strand_id
1 'polypeptide(L)'
;QPENSLIRHAVAQGHRTFVVSWRNPDASLAHKTWDDYIENAVLTAVATVQKIAGTKQINALGFCVGGTMLATALAVLAARGEEPVASATFLTTLIDFGNTGILDVFIDESFVRLREMQMGQGGLMKGQDLASTFSFLRPNELV
;
A
#
# COMPACT_ATOMS: atom_id res chain seq x y z
N GLN A 1 -9.36 -19.50 5.60
CA GLN A 1 -10.24 -19.53 6.78
C GLN A 1 -11.35 -18.49 6.61
N PRO A 2 -12.53 -18.87 6.09
CA PRO A 2 -13.67 -17.96 5.89
C PRO A 2 -14.10 -17.18 7.16
N GLU A 3 -13.93 -17.81 8.33
CA GLU A 3 -14.27 -17.32 9.66
C GLU A 3 -13.55 -16.01 10.01
N ASN A 4 -12.30 -15.84 9.58
CA ASN A 4 -11.41 -14.75 9.98
C ASN A 4 -11.28 -13.63 8.93
N SER A 5 -12.23 -13.53 7.99
CA SER A 5 -12.21 -12.52 6.92
C SER A 5 -12.76 -11.16 7.40
N LEU A 6 -11.89 -10.15 7.45
CA LEU A 6 -12.26 -8.76 7.72
C LEU A 6 -13.26 -8.22 6.68
N ILE A 7 -13.06 -8.53 5.39
CA ILE A 7 -13.96 -8.10 4.30
C ILE A 7 -15.36 -8.69 4.50
N ARG A 8 -15.45 -9.99 4.82
CA ARG A 8 -16.73 -10.64 5.09
C ARG A 8 -17.43 -10.00 6.28
N HIS A 9 -16.69 -9.71 7.35
CA HIS A 9 -17.24 -9.04 8.53
C HIS A 9 -17.78 -7.65 8.19
N ALA A 10 -17.01 -6.81 7.49
CA ALA A 10 -17.43 -5.46 7.10
C ALA A 10 -18.71 -5.47 6.25
N VAL A 11 -18.80 -6.38 5.28
CA VAL A 11 -20.02 -6.57 4.47
C VAL A 11 -21.20 -7.01 5.34
N ALA A 12 -20.99 -7.95 6.26
CA ALA A 12 -22.05 -8.41 7.18
C ALA A 12 -22.54 -7.32 8.15
N GLN A 13 -21.71 -6.32 8.46
CA GLN A 13 -22.10 -5.13 9.23
C GLN A 13 -22.80 -4.06 8.37
N GLY A 14 -23.05 -4.32 7.09
CA GLY A 14 -23.79 -3.42 6.20
C GLY A 14 -22.92 -2.42 5.42
N HIS A 15 -21.59 -2.53 5.46
CA HIS A 15 -20.72 -1.69 4.66
C HIS A 15 -20.63 -2.17 3.21
N ARG A 16 -20.87 -1.26 2.24
CA ARG A 16 -20.55 -1.46 0.82
C ARG A 16 -19.03 -1.49 0.65
N THR A 17 -18.45 -2.68 0.72
CA THR A 17 -16.99 -2.86 0.79
C THR A 17 -16.40 -3.07 -0.59
N PHE A 18 -15.40 -2.25 -0.93
CA PHE A 18 -14.57 -2.38 -2.13
C PHE A 18 -13.13 -2.68 -1.71
N VAL A 19 -12.38 -3.39 -2.55
CA VAL A 19 -10.99 -3.77 -2.26
C VAL A 19 -10.12 -3.58 -3.50
N VAL A 20 -8.95 -2.99 -3.32
CA VAL A 20 -7.92 -2.92 -4.36
C VAL A 20 -7.16 -4.24 -4.37
N SER A 21 -7.28 -4.99 -5.47
CA SER A 21 -6.49 -6.19 -5.71
C SER A 21 -5.30 -5.84 -6.59
N TRP A 22 -4.12 -5.76 -6.00
CA TRP A 22 -2.89 -5.36 -6.69
C TRP A 22 -2.48 -6.39 -7.75
N ARG A 23 -2.08 -5.88 -8.92
CA ARG A 23 -1.48 -6.70 -9.97
C ARG A 23 -0.07 -7.09 -9.55
N ASN A 24 0.28 -8.36 -9.75
CA ASN A 24 1.68 -8.79 -9.71
C ASN A 24 2.39 -8.21 -10.95
N PRO A 25 3.41 -7.34 -10.79
CA PRO A 25 3.99 -6.63 -11.92
C PRO A 25 4.72 -7.57 -12.89
N ASP A 26 4.59 -7.26 -14.18
CA ASP A 26 5.37 -7.87 -15.25
C ASP A 26 6.20 -6.79 -15.98
N ALA A 27 6.89 -7.17 -17.05
CA ALA A 27 7.79 -6.25 -17.77
C ALA A 27 7.09 -4.97 -18.27
N SER A 28 5.77 -5.00 -18.51
CA SER A 28 5.00 -3.81 -18.90
C SER A 28 4.89 -2.78 -17.77
N LEU A 29 5.12 -3.18 -16.52
CA LEU A 29 5.07 -2.34 -15.33
C LEU A 29 6.45 -2.03 -14.74
N ALA A 30 7.54 -2.49 -15.38
CA ALA A 30 8.90 -2.35 -14.86
C ALA A 30 9.38 -0.90 -14.69
N HIS A 31 8.70 0.06 -15.33
CA HIS A 31 9.01 1.50 -15.23
C HIS A 31 8.09 2.24 -14.26
N LYS A 32 7.14 1.54 -13.62
CA LYS A 32 6.16 2.18 -12.74
C LYS A 32 6.81 2.64 -11.44
N THR A 33 6.47 3.86 -11.06
CA THR A 33 7.00 4.57 -9.90
C THR A 33 5.99 4.62 -8.77
N TRP A 34 6.37 5.13 -7.61
CA TRP A 34 5.44 5.39 -6.52
C TRP A 34 4.26 6.28 -6.96
N ASP A 35 4.55 7.36 -7.68
CA ASP A 35 3.55 8.31 -8.17
C ASP A 35 2.54 7.65 -9.10
N ASP A 36 2.99 6.72 -9.97
CA ASP A 36 2.07 5.94 -10.80
C ASP A 36 1.07 5.13 -9.98
N TYR A 37 1.50 4.55 -8.86
CA TYR A 37 0.61 3.78 -7.99
C TYR A 37 -0.34 4.68 -7.20
N ILE A 38 0.12 5.85 -6.75
CA ILE A 38 -0.75 6.82 -6.07
C ILE A 38 -1.82 7.33 -7.04
N GLU A 39 -1.43 7.80 -8.22
CA GLU A 39 -2.35 8.43 -9.18
C GLU A 39 -3.27 7.39 -9.85
N ASN A 40 -2.66 6.35 -10.44
CA ASN A 40 -3.36 5.43 -11.33
C ASN A 40 -4.00 4.23 -10.60
N ALA A 41 -3.69 4.03 -9.31
CA ALA A 41 -4.32 2.98 -8.52
C ALA A 41 -5.10 3.54 -7.32
N VAL A 42 -4.45 4.22 -6.37
CA VAL A 42 -5.11 4.65 -5.13
C VAL A 42 -6.17 5.73 -5.40
N LEU A 43 -5.79 6.84 -6.04
CA LEU A 43 -6.72 7.93 -6.36
C LEU A 43 -7.79 7.49 -7.36
N THR A 44 -7.40 6.69 -8.36
CA THR A 44 -8.33 6.08 -9.32
C THR A 44 -9.36 5.18 -8.61
N ALA A 45 -8.96 4.39 -7.62
CA ALA A 45 -9.88 3.57 -6.83
C ALA A 45 -10.85 4.43 -6.02
N VAL A 46 -10.38 5.50 -5.37
CA VAL A 46 -11.24 6.44 -4.62
C VAL A 46 -12.31 7.03 -5.55
N ALA A 47 -11.89 7.59 -6.70
CA ALA A 47 -12.81 8.19 -7.67
C ALA A 47 -13.80 7.16 -8.26
N THR A 48 -13.32 5.94 -8.54
CA THR A 48 -14.16 4.84 -9.05
C THR A 48 -15.22 4.43 -8.04
N VAL A 49 -14.84 4.29 -6.76
CA VAL A 49 -15.79 3.94 -5.70
C VAL A 49 -16.80 5.06 -5.49
N GLN A 50 -16.42 6.34 -5.47
CA GLN A 50 -17.37 7.46 -5.40
C GLN A 50 -18.39 7.39 -6.55
N LYS A 51 -17.93 7.12 -7.78
CA LYS A 51 -18.79 6.99 -8.96
C LYS A 51 -19.77 5.82 -8.85
N ILE A 52 -19.31 4.64 -8.40
CA ILE A 52 -20.16 3.46 -8.21
C ILE A 52 -21.12 3.65 -7.02
N ALA A 53 -20.64 4.30 -5.97
CA ALA A 53 -21.40 4.52 -4.74
C ALA A 53 -22.47 5.61 -4.91
N GLY A 54 -22.24 6.57 -5.80
CA GLY A 54 -23.05 7.79 -5.92
C GLY A 54 -22.87 8.75 -4.75
N THR A 55 -21.72 8.68 -4.05
CA THR A 55 -21.45 9.48 -2.85
C THR A 55 -20.30 10.44 -3.07
N LYS A 56 -20.38 11.62 -2.43
CA LYS A 56 -19.31 12.62 -2.47
C LYS A 56 -18.09 12.20 -1.66
N GLN A 57 -18.26 11.38 -0.64
CA GLN A 57 -17.17 10.90 0.20
C GLN A 57 -17.29 9.41 0.47
N ILE A 58 -16.16 8.79 0.76
CA ILE A 58 -16.04 7.39 1.16
C ILE A 58 -15.21 7.27 2.43
N ASN A 59 -15.34 6.16 3.15
CA ASN A 59 -14.35 5.78 4.17
C ASN A 59 -13.25 4.94 3.49
N ALA A 60 -12.00 5.19 3.86
CA ALA A 60 -10.85 4.48 3.32
C ALA A 60 -10.09 3.74 4.43
N LEU A 61 -9.56 2.56 4.10
CA LEU A 61 -8.73 1.78 4.99
C LEU A 61 -7.45 1.37 4.26
N GLY A 62 -6.31 1.63 4.89
CA GLY A 62 -5.01 1.19 4.44
C GLY A 62 -4.39 0.19 5.41
N PHE A 63 -3.71 -0.83 4.88
CA PHE A 63 -3.06 -1.88 5.67
C PHE A 63 -1.61 -2.04 5.24
N CYS A 64 -0.68 -2.08 6.20
CA CYS A 64 0.76 -2.17 5.94
C CYS A 64 1.20 -1.03 4.98
N VAL A 65 1.97 -1.35 3.94
CA VAL A 65 2.40 -0.39 2.90
C VAL A 65 1.23 0.28 2.17
N GLY A 66 0.08 -0.41 2.06
CA GLY A 66 -1.13 0.19 1.49
C GLY A 66 -1.66 1.36 2.32
N GLY A 67 -1.38 1.40 3.63
CA GLY A 67 -1.66 2.57 4.45
C GLY A 67 -0.69 3.72 4.24
N THR A 68 0.59 3.43 4.01
CA THR A 68 1.58 4.47 3.64
C THR A 68 1.17 5.11 2.31
N MET A 69 0.75 4.30 1.34
CA MET A 69 0.21 4.79 0.06
C MET A 69 -1.07 5.61 0.25
N LEU A 70 -2.00 5.16 1.10
CA LEU A 70 -3.21 5.93 1.41
C LEU A 70 -2.87 7.28 2.05
N ALA A 71 -1.91 7.34 2.97
CA ALA A 71 -1.49 8.59 3.59
C ALA A 71 -0.88 9.56 2.57
N THR A 72 -0.02 9.07 1.66
CA THR A 72 0.49 9.89 0.56
C THR A 72 -0.63 10.41 -0.34
N ALA A 73 -1.58 9.55 -0.72
CA ALA A 73 -2.72 9.92 -1.54
C ALA A 73 -3.59 11.00 -0.89
N LEU A 74 -3.84 10.92 0.42
CA LEU A 74 -4.58 11.93 1.17
C LEU A 74 -3.84 13.27 1.20
N ALA A 75 -2.51 13.27 1.36
CA ALA A 75 -1.72 14.49 1.31
C ALA A 75 -1.77 15.14 -0.09
N VAL A 76 -1.71 14.34 -1.16
CA VAL A 76 -1.87 14.82 -2.54
C VAL A 76 -3.25 15.44 -2.76
N LEU A 77 -4.31 14.78 -2.31
CA LEU A 77 -5.69 15.29 -2.40
C LEU A 77 -5.86 16.61 -1.63
N ALA A 78 -5.34 16.69 -0.41
CA ALA A 78 -5.37 17.90 0.38
C ALA A 78 -4.65 19.07 -0.31
N ALA A 79 -3.47 18.82 -0.90
CA ALA A 79 -2.74 19.83 -1.67
C ALA A 79 -3.51 20.30 -2.93
N ARG A 80 -4.39 19.45 -3.48
CA ARG A 80 -5.30 19.78 -4.59
C ARG A 80 -6.61 20.45 -4.13
N GLY A 81 -6.86 20.54 -2.82
CA GLY A 81 -8.12 21.05 -2.27
C GLY A 81 -9.29 20.07 -2.41
N GLU A 82 -9.00 18.77 -2.53
CA GLU A 82 -9.97 17.71 -2.70
C GLU A 82 -10.15 16.90 -1.40
N GLU A 83 -11.39 16.65 -0.99
CA GLU A 83 -11.70 15.90 0.24
C GLU A 83 -12.64 14.70 0.00
N PRO A 84 -12.29 13.73 -0.88
CA PRO A 84 -13.16 12.61 -1.23
C PRO A 84 -13.23 11.51 -0.14
N VAL A 85 -12.43 11.61 0.91
CA VAL A 85 -12.35 10.62 2.00
C VAL A 85 -12.87 11.25 3.29
N ALA A 86 -13.97 10.73 3.82
CA ALA A 86 -14.59 11.21 5.06
C ALA A 86 -13.85 10.71 6.31
N SER A 87 -13.27 9.51 6.26
CA SER A 87 -12.43 8.96 7.31
C SER A 87 -11.38 8.02 6.74
N ALA A 88 -10.20 7.98 7.37
CA ALA A 88 -9.10 7.09 7.02
C ALA A 88 -8.74 6.22 8.23
N THR A 89 -8.67 4.91 8.03
CA THR A 89 -8.22 3.93 9.01
C THR A 89 -6.89 3.33 8.58
N PHE A 90 -5.89 3.31 9.47
CA PHE A 90 -4.56 2.76 9.20
C PHE A 90 -4.31 1.55 10.10
N LEU A 91 -4.21 0.36 9.50
CA LEU A 91 -3.96 -0.87 10.22
C LEU A 91 -2.50 -1.30 10.03
N THR A 92 -1.75 -1.35 11.14
CA THR A 92 -0.33 -1.76 11.18
C THR A 92 0.49 -1.09 10.08
N THR A 93 0.38 0.23 9.99
CA THR A 93 0.98 1.06 8.94
C THR A 93 2.01 1.99 9.55
N LEU A 94 3.18 2.08 8.93
CA LEU A 94 4.17 3.09 9.24
C LEU A 94 3.89 4.36 8.43
N ILE A 95 3.91 5.49 9.12
CA ILE A 95 3.83 6.84 8.54
C ILE A 95 5.13 7.59 8.85
N ASP A 96 5.61 7.47 10.09
CA ASP A 96 6.95 7.82 10.48
C ASP A 96 7.87 6.61 10.31
N PHE A 97 8.93 6.77 9.52
CA PHE A 97 9.96 5.77 9.26
C PHE A 97 11.30 6.11 9.94
N GLY A 98 11.33 7.08 10.87
CA GLY A 98 12.57 7.47 11.57
C GLY A 98 13.14 6.41 12.52
N ASN A 99 12.32 5.44 12.94
CA ASN A 99 12.75 4.27 13.70
C ASN A 99 11.96 3.05 13.22
N THR A 100 12.54 2.25 12.34
CA THR A 100 11.84 1.12 11.71
C THR A 100 12.04 -0.21 12.44
N GLY A 101 12.79 -0.17 13.55
CA GLY A 101 13.06 -1.32 14.39
C GLY A 101 14.02 -2.29 13.70
N ILE A 102 13.64 -3.57 13.62
CA ILE A 102 14.53 -4.62 13.10
C ILE A 102 14.83 -4.46 11.60
N LEU A 103 14.02 -3.68 10.86
CA LEU A 103 14.26 -3.35 9.46
C LEU A 103 15.59 -2.63 9.24
N ASP A 104 16.00 -1.77 10.18
CA ASP A 104 17.25 -0.98 10.11
C ASP A 104 18.51 -1.88 10.11
N VAL A 105 18.39 -3.14 10.52
CA VAL A 105 19.50 -4.11 10.51
C VAL A 105 19.72 -4.72 9.12
N PHE A 106 18.68 -4.74 8.27
CA PHE A 106 18.71 -5.45 7.00
C PHE A 106 18.84 -4.54 5.78
N ILE A 107 18.52 -3.25 5.93
CA ILE A 107 18.57 -2.28 4.85
C ILE A 107 19.56 -1.17 5.22
N ASP A 108 20.59 -0.99 4.38
CA ASP A 108 21.52 0.12 4.46
C ASP A 108 21.61 0.89 3.13
N GLU A 109 22.27 2.05 3.16
CA GLU A 109 22.48 2.91 1.99
C GLU A 109 23.21 2.20 0.85
N SER A 110 24.12 1.28 1.17
CA SER A 110 24.87 0.52 0.15
C SER A 110 23.93 -0.41 -0.62
N PHE A 111 23.03 -1.08 0.10
CA PHE A 111 22.02 -1.94 -0.47
C PHE A 111 21.03 -1.15 -1.34
N VAL A 112 20.56 0.01 -0.88
CA VAL A 112 19.67 0.88 -1.66
C VAL A 112 20.36 1.33 -2.95
N ARG A 113 21.59 1.84 -2.86
CA ARG A 113 22.35 2.28 -4.04
C ARG A 113 22.59 1.16 -5.05
N LEU A 114 22.84 -0.08 -4.58
CA LEU A 114 22.92 -1.24 -5.46
C LEU A 114 21.61 -1.47 -6.21
N ARG A 115 20.46 -1.34 -5.54
CA ARG A 115 19.15 -1.46 -6.18
C ARG A 115 18.91 -0.33 -7.18
N GLU A 116 19.25 0.91 -6.86
CA GLU A 116 19.15 2.02 -7.81
C GLU A 116 19.98 1.77 -9.08
N MET A 117 21.19 1.21 -8.96
CA MET A 117 21.99 0.84 -10.13
C MET A 117 21.38 -0.33 -10.94
N GLN A 118 20.69 -1.27 -10.27
CA GLN A 118 20.08 -2.44 -10.93
C GLN A 118 18.73 -2.15 -11.60
N MET A 119 17.90 -1.30 -10.99
CA MET A 119 16.50 -1.09 -11.38
C MET A 119 16.05 0.39 -11.39
N GLY A 120 16.94 1.34 -11.12
CA GLY A 120 16.60 2.77 -11.10
C GLY A 120 16.23 3.36 -12.46
N GLN A 121 16.57 2.68 -13.57
CA GLN A 121 16.12 3.01 -14.93
C GLN A 121 15.01 2.07 -15.41
N GLY A 122 14.29 1.46 -14.45
CA GLY A 122 13.29 0.43 -14.68
C GLY A 122 13.84 -0.98 -14.43
N GLY A 123 12.95 -1.89 -14.07
CA GLY A 123 13.26 -3.27 -13.73
C GLY A 123 12.18 -3.90 -12.86
N LEU A 124 12.32 -5.19 -12.57
CA LEU A 124 11.44 -5.89 -11.64
C LEU A 124 12.26 -6.43 -10.47
N MET A 125 11.79 -6.15 -9.25
CA MET A 125 12.28 -6.85 -8.08
C MET A 125 11.68 -8.26 -8.05
N LYS A 126 12.54 -9.28 -7.88
CA LYS A 126 12.07 -10.65 -7.72
C LYS A 126 11.28 -10.75 -6.42
N GLY A 127 10.14 -11.45 -6.44
CA GLY A 127 9.34 -11.67 -5.24
C GLY A 127 10.11 -12.32 -4.08
N GLN A 128 11.14 -13.13 -4.39
CA GLN A 128 12.02 -13.74 -3.38
C GLN A 128 12.86 -12.69 -2.62
N ASP A 129 13.34 -11.65 -3.30
CA ASP A 129 14.12 -10.56 -2.69
C ASP A 129 13.25 -9.71 -1.76
N LEU A 130 11.97 -9.56 -2.09
CA LEU A 130 11.00 -8.88 -1.23
C LEU A 130 10.61 -9.80 -0.05
N ALA A 131 10.37 -11.08 -0.34
CA ALA A 131 9.98 -12.07 0.65
C ALA A 131 11.06 -12.30 1.71
N SER A 132 12.35 -12.25 1.36
CA SER A 132 13.43 -12.40 2.35
C SER A 132 13.37 -11.28 3.39
N THR A 133 13.30 -10.01 2.96
CA THR A 133 13.14 -8.85 3.86
C THR A 133 11.92 -8.98 4.79
N PHE A 134 10.77 -9.40 4.26
CA PHE A 134 9.56 -9.59 5.08
C PHE A 134 9.56 -10.87 5.93
N SER A 135 10.30 -11.91 5.53
CA SER A 135 10.44 -13.14 6.32
C SER A 135 11.34 -12.92 7.52
N PHE A 136 12.35 -12.05 7.43
CA PHE A 136 13.15 -11.64 8.58
C PHE A 136 12.36 -10.81 9.60
N LEU A 137 11.28 -10.14 9.18
CA LEU A 137 10.37 -9.39 10.04
C LEU A 137 9.33 -10.24 10.76
N ARG A 138 9.09 -11.46 10.26
CA ARG A 138 8.31 -12.43 11.01
C ARG A 138 9.30 -13.09 11.95
N PRO A 139 9.15 -12.93 13.28
CA PRO A 139 9.77 -13.89 14.15
C PRO A 139 9.22 -15.23 13.68
N ASN A 140 10.09 -16.12 13.18
CA ASN A 140 9.77 -17.53 13.36
C ASN A 140 9.36 -17.65 14.82
N GLU A 141 8.24 -18.33 15.07
CA GLU A 141 8.02 -18.91 16.38
C GLU A 141 9.38 -19.44 16.85
N LEU A 142 9.92 -18.86 17.93
CA LEU A 142 11.09 -19.41 18.60
C LEU A 142 10.63 -20.72 19.25
N VAL A 143 10.43 -21.74 18.41
CA VAL A 143 10.31 -23.17 18.74
C VAL A 143 10.89 -23.98 17.59
#